data_AF-A0AAD7FI60-F1
#
_entry.id   AF-A0AAD7FI60-F1
#
_cell.length_a   1.000
_cell.length_b   1.000
_cell.length_c   1.000
_cell.angle_alpha   90.00
_cell.angle_beta   90.00
_cell.angle_gamma   90.00
#
_symmetry.space_group_name_H-M   'P 1'
#
loop_
_entity.id
_entity.type
_entity.pdbx_description
1 polymer ?
#
loop_
_entity_poly.entity_id
_entity_poly.type
_entity_poly.pdbx_seq_one_letter_code
_entity_poly.pdbx_strand_id
1 'polypeptide(L)'
;MSGLPDIFKIPDGPEKLSIPPTSLSVSRLIKFQLPPQRKSTVFTDPTEYISELHPTVVTFNVAEIPVPPSIIVKALGREILADPEAKSIMLVHSPAHREKGNRYPLWLATIWSSMEHVRDARALWRIAVDQVQETLEKSTTSEAMAGRANAALKALEMLPWHGDIKGFRGAVPVDSLSRWFTTDWLTTDHEDHMLQLLAADLGLGDESTTSIQTTYFSHALAKAYADPEAYRTARWAG
;
A
#
# COMPACT_ATOMS: atom_id res chain seq x y z
N MET A 1 -10.26 -0.32 8.66
CA MET A 1 -10.22 0.91 9.49
C MET A 1 -11.42 0.95 10.45
N SER A 2 -11.65 -0.12 11.22
CA SER A 2 -12.73 -0.18 12.21
C SER A 2 -12.16 0.23 13.57
N GLY A 3 -12.60 1.37 14.12
CA GLY A 3 -12.21 1.84 15.46
C GLY A 3 -11.50 3.20 15.54
N LEU A 4 -11.37 3.95 14.44
CA LEU A 4 -10.89 5.34 14.54
C LEU A 4 -11.99 6.24 15.12
N PRO A 5 -11.65 7.18 16.03
CA PRO A 5 -12.60 8.15 16.55
C PRO A 5 -13.25 8.98 15.41
N ASP A 6 -14.49 9.41 15.61
CA ASP A 6 -15.28 10.15 14.59
C ASP A 6 -14.58 11.39 14.04
N ILE A 7 -13.65 11.99 14.80
CA ILE A 7 -12.84 13.15 14.38
C ILE A 7 -11.96 12.88 13.14
N PHE A 8 -11.66 11.61 12.85
CA PHE A 8 -10.90 11.18 11.68
C PHE A 8 -11.79 10.77 10.50
N LYS A 9 -13.11 10.73 10.68
CA LYS A 9 -14.05 10.38 9.62
C LYS A 9 -14.08 11.49 8.59
N ILE A 10 -13.74 11.13 7.36
CA ILE A 10 -13.80 12.05 6.23
C ILE A 10 -15.30 12.28 5.92
N PRO A 11 -15.78 13.54 5.87
CA PRO A 11 -17.18 13.83 5.57
C PRO A 11 -17.62 13.26 4.22
N ASP A 12 -18.91 12.91 4.07
CA ASP A 12 -19.52 12.51 2.80
C ASP A 12 -19.59 13.71 1.83
N GLY A 13 -19.47 13.45 0.51
CA GLY A 13 -19.37 14.50 -0.51
C GLY A 13 -18.00 15.16 -0.73
N PRO A 14 -16.83 14.55 -0.41
CA PRO A 14 -15.55 15.12 -0.78
C PRO A 14 -15.24 14.66 -2.22
N GLU A 15 -16.07 15.05 -3.19
CA GLU A 15 -16.01 14.59 -4.58
C GLU A 15 -14.72 15.00 -5.33
N LYS A 16 -13.72 15.52 -4.62
CA LYS A 16 -12.36 15.77 -5.09
C LYS A 16 -11.28 15.35 -4.09
N LEU A 17 -11.49 14.26 -3.34
CA LEU A 17 -10.35 13.63 -2.66
C LEU A 17 -9.33 13.24 -3.73
N SER A 18 -8.13 13.82 -3.67
CA SER A 18 -7.03 13.51 -4.59
C SER A 18 -6.38 12.16 -4.28
N ILE A 19 -7.19 11.19 -3.85
CA ILE A 19 -6.79 9.82 -3.59
C ILE A 19 -7.30 8.99 -4.76
N PRO A 20 -6.43 8.27 -5.49
CA PRO A 20 -6.87 7.40 -6.57
C PRO A 20 -7.75 6.28 -6.00
N PRO A 21 -8.85 5.90 -6.69
CA PRO A 21 -9.65 4.76 -6.27
C PRO A 21 -8.80 3.49 -6.33
N THR A 22 -9.03 2.54 -5.43
CA THR A 22 -8.25 1.28 -5.36
C THR A 22 -8.39 0.42 -6.62
N SER A 23 -9.50 0.56 -7.34
CA SER A 23 -9.76 -0.07 -8.64
C SER A 23 -9.04 0.59 -9.82
N LEU A 24 -8.34 1.72 -9.61
CA LEU A 24 -7.57 2.36 -10.68
C LEU A 24 -6.48 1.39 -11.15
N SER A 25 -6.23 1.33 -12.46
CA SER A 25 -5.17 0.46 -12.94
C SER A 25 -3.77 0.97 -12.58
N VAL A 26 -2.79 0.08 -12.51
CA VAL A 26 -1.39 0.42 -12.24
C VAL A 26 -0.87 1.47 -13.22
N SER A 27 -1.13 1.30 -14.52
CA SER A 27 -0.69 2.26 -15.55
C SER A 27 -1.29 3.66 -15.35
N ARG A 28 -2.53 3.76 -14.86
CA ARG A 28 -3.18 5.03 -14.53
C ARG A 28 -2.71 5.59 -13.21
N LEU A 29 -2.43 4.76 -12.20
CA LEU A 29 -1.85 5.20 -10.91
C LEU A 29 -0.52 5.92 -11.12
N ILE A 30 0.36 5.39 -11.97
CA ILE A 30 1.69 5.98 -12.22
C ILE A 30 1.57 7.40 -12.78
N LYS A 31 0.57 7.64 -13.62
CA LYS A 31 0.26 8.94 -14.25
C LYS A 31 -0.62 9.83 -13.37
N PHE A 32 -1.14 9.31 -12.25
CA PHE A 32 -2.02 10.04 -11.35
C PHE A 32 -1.27 11.18 -10.66
N GLN A 33 -1.85 12.39 -10.71
CA GLN A 33 -1.29 13.58 -10.10
C GLN A 33 -1.63 13.59 -8.60
N LEU A 34 -0.60 13.39 -7.78
CA LEU A 34 -0.70 13.49 -6.33
C LEU A 34 -0.30 14.90 -5.88
N PRO A 35 -0.87 15.41 -4.79
CA PRO A 35 -0.44 16.68 -4.22
C PRO A 35 1.06 16.64 -3.90
N PRO A 36 1.76 17.77 -4.05
CA PRO A 36 3.19 17.82 -3.78
C PRO A 36 3.46 17.52 -2.31
N GLN A 37 4.41 16.61 -2.06
CA GLN A 37 4.92 16.34 -0.72
C GLN A 37 6.14 17.22 -0.47
N ARG A 38 6.15 17.94 0.65
CA ARG A 38 7.33 18.72 1.04
C ARG A 38 8.44 17.77 1.46
N LYS A 39 9.63 17.95 0.89
CA LYS A 39 10.85 17.31 1.39
C LYS A 39 11.24 18.01 2.70
N SER A 40 11.60 17.23 3.71
CA SER A 40 12.08 17.77 4.98
C SER A 40 13.41 18.48 4.77
N THR A 41 13.45 19.81 4.90
CA THR A 41 14.71 20.58 4.99
C THR A 41 15.06 20.96 6.42
N VAL A 42 14.06 20.96 7.30
CA VAL A 42 14.17 21.23 8.75
C VAL A 42 13.25 20.25 9.46
N PHE A 43 13.73 19.66 10.56
CA PHE A 43 12.90 18.81 11.41
C PHE A 43 11.91 19.70 12.15
N THR A 44 10.62 19.52 11.90
CA THR A 44 9.54 20.19 12.61
C THR A 44 8.95 19.22 13.62
N ASP A 45 8.66 19.69 14.83
CA ASP A 45 7.96 18.88 15.83
C ASP A 45 6.51 18.60 15.33
N PRO A 46 6.06 17.34 15.25
CA PRO A 46 4.69 17.01 14.86
C PRO A 46 3.62 17.71 15.70
N THR A 47 3.90 18.06 16.96
CA THR A 47 2.95 18.78 17.84
C THR A 47 2.68 20.21 17.36
N GLU A 48 3.60 20.85 16.62
CA GLU A 48 3.39 22.19 16.04
C GLU A 48 2.27 22.20 14.98
N TYR A 49 1.92 21.03 14.44
CA TYR A 49 0.82 20.89 13.51
C TYR A 49 -0.53 20.86 14.21
N ILE A 50 -0.60 20.65 15.52
CA ILE A 50 -1.85 20.46 16.25
C ILE A 50 -2.26 21.78 16.89
N SER A 51 -3.56 22.06 16.88
CA SER A 51 -4.13 23.24 17.54
C SER A 51 -5.38 22.87 18.33
N GLU A 52 -5.47 23.44 19.54
CA GLU A 52 -6.63 23.35 20.43
C GLU A 52 -7.82 24.22 19.98
N LEU A 53 -7.62 25.01 18.92
CA LEU A 53 -8.64 25.87 18.35
C LEU A 53 -9.43 25.14 17.26
N HIS A 54 -10.68 25.53 17.06
CA HIS A 54 -11.51 24.95 16.00
C HIS A 54 -10.98 25.28 14.59
N PRO A 55 -11.25 24.41 13.59
CA PRO A 55 -10.91 24.66 12.19
C PRO A 55 -11.53 25.97 11.69
N THR A 56 -10.74 26.78 10.98
CA THR A 56 -11.23 27.98 10.29
C THR A 56 -11.56 27.69 8.83
N VAL A 57 -11.02 26.61 8.27
CA VAL A 57 -11.23 26.20 6.89
C VAL A 57 -11.96 24.85 6.89
N VAL A 58 -13.25 24.87 6.57
CA VAL A 58 -14.09 23.65 6.49
C VAL A 58 -14.24 23.13 5.06
N THR A 59 -14.16 24.02 4.07
CA THR A 59 -14.27 23.67 2.65
C THR A 59 -12.97 24.05 1.95
N PHE A 60 -12.29 23.07 1.35
CA PHE A 60 -11.04 23.27 0.65
C PHE A 60 -10.80 22.17 -0.37
N ASN A 61 -10.00 22.47 -1.39
CA ASN A 61 -9.54 21.47 -2.34
C ASN A 61 -8.33 20.74 -1.76
N VAL A 62 -8.49 19.46 -1.42
CA VAL A 62 -7.40 18.65 -0.88
C VAL A 62 -6.21 18.55 -1.84
N ALA A 63 -6.47 18.66 -3.16
CA ALA A 63 -5.44 18.63 -4.19
C ALA A 63 -4.40 19.75 -4.05
N GLU A 64 -4.84 20.90 -3.52
CA GLU A 64 -4.03 22.12 -3.40
C GLU A 64 -3.28 22.18 -2.07
N ILE A 65 -3.61 21.30 -1.12
CA ILE A 65 -2.95 21.28 0.17
C ILE A 65 -1.65 20.47 0.06
N PRO A 66 -0.48 21.09 0.31
CA PRO A 66 0.78 20.37 0.29
C PRO A 66 0.81 19.33 1.42
N VAL A 67 1.32 18.14 1.11
CA VAL A 67 1.46 17.08 2.13
C VAL A 67 2.72 17.34 2.95
N PRO A 68 2.66 17.22 4.29
CA PRO A 68 3.85 17.28 5.14
C PRO A 68 4.88 16.20 4.77
N PRO A 69 6.13 16.31 5.25
CA PRO A 69 7.11 15.22 5.12
C PRO A 69 6.58 13.90 5.70
N SER A 70 6.96 12.77 5.10
CA SER A 70 6.46 11.42 5.49
C SER A 70 6.61 11.12 6.98
N ILE A 71 7.75 11.52 7.57
CA ILE A 71 8.03 11.33 9.00
C ILE A 71 7.01 12.05 9.89
N ILE A 72 6.56 13.24 9.48
CA ILE A 72 5.54 14.02 10.18
C ILE A 72 4.19 13.35 10.01
N VAL A 73 3.80 12.95 8.79
CA VAL A 73 2.51 12.29 8.55
C VAL A 73 2.37 11.03 9.40
N LYS A 74 3.44 10.22 9.51
CA LYS A 74 3.47 9.01 10.35
C LYS A 74 3.37 9.30 11.84
N ALA A 75 3.95 10.40 12.32
CA ALA A 75 3.88 10.79 13.72
C ALA A 75 2.55 11.44 14.10
N LEU A 76 2.00 12.27 13.21
CA LEU A 76 0.85 13.14 13.47
C LEU A 76 -0.40 12.39 13.94
N GLY A 77 -0.68 11.21 13.35
CA GLY A 77 -1.82 10.40 13.78
C GLY A 77 -1.71 9.94 15.24
N ARG A 78 -0.49 9.66 15.72
CA ARG A 78 -0.26 9.28 17.12
C ARG A 78 -0.38 10.48 18.05
N GLU A 79 0.18 11.62 17.65
CA GLU A 79 0.11 12.85 18.47
C GLU A 79 -1.33 13.34 18.62
N ILE A 80 -2.14 13.33 17.54
CA ILE A 80 -3.57 13.70 17.62
C ILE A 80 -4.34 12.76 18.55
N LEU A 81 -3.98 11.47 18.60
CA LEU A 81 -4.63 10.51 19.51
C LEU A 81 -4.16 10.66 20.97
N ALA A 82 -2.95 11.17 21.18
CA ALA A 82 -2.39 11.40 22.51
C ALA A 82 -2.85 12.72 23.13
N ASP A 83 -3.26 13.69 22.31
CA ASP A 83 -3.73 15.01 22.74
C ASP A 83 -5.28 15.10 22.74
N PRO A 84 -5.95 15.04 23.90
CA PRO A 84 -7.40 15.13 23.98
C PRO A 84 -7.95 16.52 23.63
N GLU A 85 -7.13 17.57 23.67
CA GLU A 85 -7.53 18.94 23.37
C GLU A 85 -7.36 19.29 21.88
N ALA A 86 -6.79 18.38 21.07
CA ALA A 86 -6.62 18.56 19.64
C ALA A 86 -7.97 18.80 18.94
N LYS A 87 -8.11 19.93 18.22
CA LYS A 87 -9.33 20.28 17.45
C LYS A 87 -9.08 20.56 15.99
N SER A 88 -7.87 20.93 15.61
CA SER A 88 -7.52 21.23 14.22
C SER A 88 -6.03 21.05 13.92
N ILE A 89 -5.70 21.12 12.62
CA ILE A 89 -4.36 21.01 12.07
C ILE A 89 -3.91 22.35 11.47
N MET A 90 -2.70 22.77 11.77
CA MET A 90 -2.00 23.88 11.14
C MET A 90 -0.97 23.39 10.11
N LEU A 91 -0.89 24.09 8.97
CA LEU A 91 0.06 23.75 7.89
C LEU A 91 1.39 24.48 8.08
N VAL A 92 2.13 24.13 9.12
CA VAL A 92 3.37 24.82 9.49
C VAL A 92 4.48 24.71 8.43
N HIS A 93 4.43 23.67 7.58
CA HIS A 93 5.31 23.47 6.42
C HIS A 93 4.96 24.32 5.19
N SER A 94 3.90 25.12 5.25
CA SER A 94 3.42 25.92 4.12
C SER A 94 3.30 27.39 4.51
N PRO A 95 4.30 28.24 4.17
CA PRO A 95 4.31 29.67 4.56
C PRO A 95 3.01 30.39 4.20
N ALA A 96 2.50 30.16 2.97
CA ALA A 96 1.27 30.79 2.48
C ALA A 96 0.00 30.44 3.30
N HIS A 97 -0.02 29.29 3.97
CA HIS A 97 -1.14 28.89 4.83
C HIS A 97 -0.89 29.27 6.29
N ARG A 98 0.37 29.22 6.74
CA ARG A 98 0.80 29.62 8.07
C ARG A 98 0.54 31.10 8.32
N GLU A 99 0.90 31.97 7.38
CA GLU A 99 0.70 33.43 7.48
C GLU A 99 -0.77 33.82 7.59
N LYS A 100 -1.67 33.01 6.99
CA LYS A 100 -3.12 33.22 7.07
C LYS A 100 -3.74 32.73 8.37
N GLY A 101 -2.98 32.00 9.20
CA GLY A 101 -3.51 31.37 10.42
C GLY A 101 -4.61 30.34 10.14
N ASN A 102 -4.58 29.70 8.96
CA ASN A 102 -5.58 28.71 8.57
C ASN A 102 -5.46 27.45 9.43
N ARG A 103 -6.61 26.98 9.93
CA ARG A 103 -6.75 25.74 10.70
C ARG A 103 -7.68 24.79 9.97
N TYR A 104 -7.22 23.56 9.77
CA TYR A 104 -7.90 22.53 9.00
C TYR A 104 -8.45 21.45 9.93
N PRO A 105 -9.48 20.68 9.52
CA PRO A 105 -10.01 19.59 10.31
C PRO A 105 -8.98 18.47 10.53
N LEU A 106 -9.09 17.77 11.66
CA LEU A 106 -8.20 16.65 12.02
C LEU A 106 -8.23 15.49 10.99
N TRP A 107 -9.37 15.26 10.33
CA TRP A 107 -9.49 14.23 9.29
C TRP A 107 -8.55 14.43 8.09
N LEU A 108 -7.97 15.63 7.92
CA LEU A 108 -6.96 15.88 6.90
C LEU A 108 -5.70 15.01 7.12
N ALA A 109 -5.36 14.68 8.37
CA ALA A 109 -4.28 13.74 8.67
C ALA A 109 -4.56 12.34 8.10
N THR A 110 -5.83 11.88 8.15
CA THR A 110 -6.25 10.61 7.54
C THR A 110 -5.96 10.61 6.04
N ILE A 111 -6.29 11.69 5.35
CA ILE A 111 -6.03 11.82 3.91
C ILE A 111 -4.54 11.78 3.61
N TRP A 112 -3.72 12.54 4.35
CA TRP A 112 -2.28 12.51 4.15
C TRP A 112 -1.70 11.12 4.37
N SER A 113 -2.14 10.40 5.41
CA SER A 113 -1.74 9.01 5.65
C SER A 113 -2.10 8.10 4.49
N SER A 114 -3.33 8.19 3.96
CA SER A 114 -3.73 7.44 2.76
C SER A 114 -2.88 7.80 1.54
N MET A 115 -2.51 9.07 1.36
CA MET A 115 -1.65 9.49 0.26
C MET A 115 -0.23 8.94 0.37
N GLU A 116 0.30 8.73 1.58
CA GLU A 116 1.60 8.07 1.75
C GLU A 116 1.56 6.63 1.24
N HIS A 117 0.51 5.88 1.60
CA HIS A 117 0.31 4.52 1.07
C HIS A 117 0.24 4.50 -0.46
N VAL A 118 -0.47 5.47 -1.05
CA VAL A 118 -0.56 5.62 -2.52
C VAL A 118 0.81 5.95 -3.12
N ARG A 119 1.63 6.79 -2.47
CA ARG A 119 2.98 7.12 -2.95
C ARG A 119 3.89 5.90 -2.90
N ASP A 120 3.84 5.13 -1.81
CA ASP A 120 4.63 3.91 -1.64
C ASP A 120 4.27 2.88 -2.73
N ALA A 121 2.96 2.61 -2.91
CA ALA A 121 2.48 1.74 -3.98
C ALA A 121 2.88 2.25 -5.37
N ARG A 122 2.77 3.56 -5.62
CA ARG A 122 3.16 4.16 -6.92
C ARG A 122 4.66 4.02 -7.17
N ALA A 123 5.50 4.16 -6.15
CA ALA A 123 6.95 4.00 -6.29
C ALA A 123 7.31 2.55 -6.62
N LEU A 124 6.73 1.59 -5.91
CA LEU A 124 6.90 0.17 -6.13
C LEU A 124 6.44 -0.25 -7.54
N TRP A 125 5.24 0.18 -7.97
CA TRP A 125 4.73 -0.12 -9.31
C TRP A 125 5.50 0.56 -10.43
N ARG A 126 6.12 1.72 -10.16
CA ARG A 126 6.95 2.41 -11.14
C ARG A 126 8.20 1.61 -11.46
N ILE A 127 8.87 1.06 -10.45
CA ILE A 127 10.04 0.19 -10.65
C ILE A 127 9.67 -1.00 -11.54
N ALA A 128 8.54 -1.65 -11.25
CA ALA A 128 8.03 -2.77 -12.07
C ALA A 128 7.78 -2.36 -13.53
N VAL A 129 7.08 -1.25 -13.76
CA VAL A 129 6.79 -0.77 -15.13
C VAL A 129 8.05 -0.39 -15.88
N ASP A 130 8.96 0.34 -15.23
CA ASP A 130 10.22 0.78 -15.84
C ASP A 130 11.08 -0.43 -16.26
N GLN A 131 11.14 -1.49 -15.44
CA GLN A 131 11.89 -2.72 -15.78
C GLN A 131 11.27 -3.50 -16.95
N VAL A 132 9.92 -3.57 -17.03
CA VAL A 132 9.25 -4.21 -18.17
C VAL A 132 9.46 -3.40 -19.45
N GLN A 133 9.43 -2.07 -19.36
CA GLN A 133 9.72 -1.18 -20.49
C GLN A 133 11.17 -1.33 -20.96
N GLU A 134 12.13 -1.32 -20.04
CA GLU A 134 13.54 -1.54 -20.35
C GLU A 134 13.76 -2.92 -20.99
N THR A 135 13.07 -3.96 -20.50
CA THR A 135 13.11 -5.30 -21.10
C THR A 135 12.60 -5.28 -22.54
N LEU A 136 11.48 -4.59 -22.80
CA LEU A 136 10.93 -4.45 -24.15
C LEU A 136 11.91 -3.74 -25.08
N GLU A 137 12.52 -2.63 -24.64
CA GLU A 137 13.51 -1.86 -25.41
C GLU A 137 14.76 -2.67 -25.73
N LYS A 138 15.23 -3.52 -24.80
CA LYS A 138 16.40 -4.39 -25.00
C LYS A 138 16.11 -5.64 -25.83
N SER A 139 14.84 -6.01 -25.99
CA SER A 139 14.42 -7.24 -26.68
C SER A 139 14.36 -7.13 -28.20
N THR A 140 15.13 -6.22 -28.81
CA THR A 140 15.12 -5.95 -30.27
C THR A 140 15.38 -7.19 -31.13
N THR A 141 16.06 -8.21 -30.60
CA THR A 141 16.39 -9.45 -31.30
C THR A 141 15.56 -10.66 -30.86
N SER A 142 14.75 -10.56 -29.80
CA SER A 142 13.97 -11.67 -29.25
C SER A 142 12.48 -11.37 -29.30
N GLU A 143 11.81 -11.85 -30.35
CA GLU A 143 10.37 -11.70 -30.52
C GLU A 143 9.59 -12.31 -29.35
N ALA A 144 10.04 -13.46 -28.83
CA ALA A 144 9.42 -14.11 -27.68
C ALA A 144 9.49 -13.23 -26.40
N MET A 145 10.63 -12.59 -26.15
CA MET A 145 10.78 -11.70 -24.99
C MET A 145 9.97 -10.41 -25.16
N ALA A 146 10.01 -9.81 -26.35
CA ALA A 146 9.18 -8.65 -26.68
C ALA A 146 7.69 -8.96 -26.53
N GLY A 147 7.25 -10.15 -26.93
CA GLY A 147 5.88 -10.63 -26.75
C GLY A 147 5.48 -10.73 -25.28
N ARG A 148 6.35 -11.26 -24.42
CA ARG A 148 6.13 -11.35 -22.96
C ARG A 148 6.09 -9.97 -22.30
N ALA A 149 7.01 -9.08 -22.64
CA ALA A 149 7.03 -7.72 -22.10
C ALA A 149 5.77 -6.94 -22.49
N ASN A 150 5.31 -7.07 -23.74
CA ASN A 150 4.04 -6.47 -24.18
C ASN A 150 2.83 -7.06 -23.44
N ALA A 151 2.79 -8.38 -23.22
CA ALA A 151 1.73 -9.01 -22.44
C ALA A 151 1.72 -8.52 -20.98
N ALA A 152 2.89 -8.36 -20.38
CA ALA A 152 3.05 -7.79 -19.04
C ALA A 152 2.53 -6.35 -18.96
N LEU A 153 2.89 -5.48 -19.91
CA LEU A 153 2.37 -4.11 -19.96
C LEU A 153 0.85 -4.06 -20.10
N LYS A 154 0.26 -4.90 -20.96
CA LYS A 154 -1.20 -5.04 -21.09
C LYS A 154 -1.85 -5.51 -19.79
N ALA A 155 -1.24 -6.44 -19.07
CA ALA A 155 -1.73 -6.87 -17.77
C ALA A 155 -1.72 -5.70 -16.75
N LEU A 156 -0.64 -4.92 -16.71
CA LEU A 156 -0.51 -3.73 -15.84
C LEU A 156 -1.51 -2.61 -16.19
N GLU A 157 -2.05 -2.59 -17.41
CA GLU A 157 -3.14 -1.67 -17.79
C GLU A 157 -4.50 -2.06 -17.22
N MET A 158 -4.70 -3.34 -16.89
CA MET A 158 -5.95 -3.88 -16.36
C MET A 158 -5.89 -4.13 -14.85
N LEU A 159 -4.70 -4.39 -14.32
CA LEU A 159 -4.49 -4.74 -12.91
C LEU A 159 -4.80 -3.54 -11.99
N PRO A 160 -5.69 -3.67 -10.99
CA PRO A 160 -5.88 -2.64 -9.98
C PRO A 160 -4.59 -2.44 -9.18
N TRP A 161 -4.31 -1.23 -8.71
CA TRP A 161 -3.05 -0.99 -7.97
C TRP A 161 -3.08 -1.48 -6.52
N HIS A 162 -4.26 -1.74 -5.95
CA HIS A 162 -4.44 -2.14 -4.57
C HIS A 162 -5.63 -3.09 -4.39
N GLY A 163 -5.70 -3.72 -3.21
CA GLY A 163 -6.67 -4.75 -2.86
C GLY A 163 -6.02 -6.12 -2.82
N ASP A 164 -6.85 -7.16 -2.80
CA ASP A 164 -6.39 -8.55 -2.75
C ASP A 164 -6.56 -9.25 -4.11
N ILE A 165 -5.56 -10.03 -4.49
CA ILE A 165 -5.61 -10.92 -5.64
C ILE A 165 -6.68 -11.98 -5.38
N LYS A 166 -7.51 -12.23 -6.39
CA LYS A 166 -8.52 -13.29 -6.33
C LYS A 166 -7.96 -14.60 -6.87
N GLY A 167 -8.43 -15.71 -6.33
CA GLY A 167 -8.05 -17.06 -6.77
C GLY A 167 -6.95 -17.75 -5.96
N PHE A 168 -6.38 -17.07 -4.95
CA PHE A 168 -5.44 -17.67 -4.00
C PHE A 168 -6.11 -17.90 -2.63
N ARG A 169 -5.58 -18.85 -1.86
CA ARG A 169 -5.96 -19.07 -0.46
C ARG A 169 -5.40 -17.93 0.39
N GLY A 170 -6.27 -17.26 1.15
CA GLY A 170 -5.91 -16.12 1.99
C GLY A 170 -6.02 -14.77 1.29
N ALA A 171 -5.76 -13.70 2.03
CA ALA A 171 -5.69 -12.34 1.49
C ALA A 171 -4.27 -12.06 1.00
N VAL A 172 -4.11 -11.97 -0.32
CA VAL A 172 -2.82 -11.70 -0.95
C VAL A 172 -2.86 -10.30 -1.56
N PRO A 173 -2.05 -9.35 -1.07
CA PRO A 173 -2.02 -8.00 -1.62
C PRO A 173 -1.63 -7.95 -3.10
N VAL A 174 -2.35 -7.17 -3.91
CA VAL A 174 -2.07 -7.04 -5.36
C VAL A 174 -0.69 -6.41 -5.62
N ASP A 175 -0.20 -5.54 -4.74
CA ASP A 175 1.13 -4.92 -4.85
C ASP A 175 2.27 -5.94 -4.74
N SER A 176 2.04 -7.12 -4.18
CA SER A 176 3.02 -8.22 -4.20
C SER A 176 3.34 -8.64 -5.64
N LEU A 177 2.40 -8.48 -6.58
CA LEU A 177 2.62 -8.85 -7.97
C LEU A 177 3.69 -8.00 -8.65
N SER A 178 3.97 -6.79 -8.15
CA SER A 178 5.01 -5.92 -8.70
C SER A 178 6.36 -6.62 -8.84
N ARG A 179 6.70 -7.50 -7.90
CA ARG A 179 7.98 -8.18 -7.86
C ARG A 179 8.16 -9.21 -8.98
N TRP A 180 7.09 -9.81 -9.51
CA TRP A 180 7.14 -10.65 -10.72
C TRP A 180 7.60 -9.89 -11.97
N PHE A 181 7.43 -8.57 -11.97
CA PHE A 181 7.84 -7.69 -13.07
C PHE A 181 9.24 -7.10 -12.84
N THR A 182 9.94 -7.55 -11.80
CA THR A 182 11.27 -7.05 -11.45
C THR A 182 12.35 -8.13 -11.45
N THR A 183 13.60 -7.73 -11.27
CA THR A 183 14.75 -8.61 -11.01
C THR A 183 14.97 -8.92 -9.52
N ASP A 184 14.06 -8.50 -8.64
CA ASP A 184 14.16 -8.81 -7.22
C ASP A 184 13.97 -10.30 -6.95
N TRP A 185 14.57 -10.78 -5.85
CA TRP A 185 14.31 -12.13 -5.35
C TRP A 185 12.85 -12.27 -4.93
N LEU A 186 12.21 -13.34 -5.41
CA LEU A 186 10.86 -13.73 -5.00
C LEU A 186 10.82 -14.06 -3.50
N THR A 187 9.68 -13.77 -2.86
CA THR A 187 9.46 -14.13 -1.46
C THR A 187 8.78 -15.48 -1.33
N THR A 188 8.75 -16.02 -0.12
CA THR A 188 7.95 -17.18 0.28
C THR A 188 6.50 -17.12 -0.22
N ASP A 189 5.87 -15.94 -0.20
CA ASP A 189 4.49 -15.78 -0.72
C ASP A 189 4.40 -16.10 -2.21
N HIS A 190 5.41 -15.70 -3.00
CA HIS A 190 5.44 -15.95 -4.43
C HIS A 190 5.62 -17.44 -4.73
N GLU A 191 6.44 -18.13 -3.94
CA GLU A 191 6.60 -19.58 -4.01
C GLU A 191 5.29 -20.29 -3.68
N ASP A 192 4.62 -19.89 -2.60
CA ASP A 192 3.32 -20.44 -2.21
C ASP A 192 2.24 -20.19 -3.27
N HIS A 193 2.27 -19.05 -3.97
CA HIS A 193 1.39 -18.80 -5.11
C HIS A 193 1.67 -19.76 -6.27
N MET A 194 2.94 -19.99 -6.63
CA MET A 194 3.30 -20.95 -7.69
C MET A 194 2.83 -22.37 -7.34
N LEU A 195 3.00 -22.77 -6.08
CA LEU A 195 2.57 -24.07 -5.59
C LEU A 195 1.04 -24.23 -5.62
N GLN A 196 0.30 -23.17 -5.30
CA GLN A 196 -1.17 -23.16 -5.41
C GLN A 196 -1.65 -23.24 -6.86
N LEU A 197 -1.02 -22.50 -7.78
CA LEU A 197 -1.34 -22.59 -9.22
C LEU A 197 -1.07 -24.00 -9.74
N LEU A 198 0.08 -24.59 -9.39
CA LEU A 198 0.43 -25.95 -9.77
C LEU A 198 -0.58 -26.97 -9.21
N ALA A 199 -1.02 -26.81 -7.96
CA ALA A 199 -2.03 -27.68 -7.38
C ALA A 199 -3.38 -27.58 -8.11
N ALA A 200 -3.78 -26.36 -8.49
CA ALA A 200 -4.99 -26.10 -9.26
C ALA A 200 -4.92 -26.73 -10.67
N ASP A 201 -3.81 -26.56 -11.38
CA ASP A 201 -3.60 -27.11 -12.73
C ASP A 201 -3.58 -28.64 -12.74
N LEU A 202 -3.07 -29.26 -11.68
CA LEU A 202 -3.09 -30.71 -11.49
C LEU A 202 -4.45 -31.25 -11.01
N GLY A 203 -5.42 -30.37 -10.74
CA GLY A 203 -6.73 -30.77 -10.22
C GLY A 203 -6.66 -31.41 -8.84
N LEU A 204 -5.64 -31.06 -8.03
CA LEU A 204 -5.48 -31.60 -6.68
C LEU A 204 -6.53 -30.97 -5.76
N GLY A 205 -7.70 -31.62 -5.69
CA GLY A 205 -8.73 -31.34 -4.70
C GLY A 205 -8.45 -32.01 -3.36
N ASP A 206 -9.40 -31.86 -2.44
CA ASP A 206 -9.29 -32.42 -1.08
C ASP A 206 -9.24 -33.96 -1.05
N GLU A 207 -9.70 -34.63 -2.11
CA GLU A 207 -9.69 -36.09 -2.24
C GLU A 207 -8.42 -36.64 -2.94
N SER A 208 -7.48 -35.78 -3.31
CA SER A 208 -6.24 -36.21 -3.97
C SER A 208 -5.32 -36.97 -3.00
N THR A 209 -4.75 -38.08 -3.47
CA THR A 209 -3.67 -38.80 -2.75
C THR A 209 -2.37 -38.02 -2.69
N THR A 210 -2.21 -37.02 -3.57
CA THR A 210 -1.04 -36.15 -3.66
C THR A 210 -1.43 -34.75 -3.18
N SER A 211 -0.69 -34.21 -2.22
CA SER A 211 -0.85 -32.83 -1.76
C SER A 211 0.42 -32.02 -2.01
N ILE A 212 0.25 -30.77 -2.44
CA ILE A 212 1.33 -29.80 -2.52
C ILE A 212 1.20 -28.91 -1.29
N GLN A 213 2.25 -28.90 -0.47
CA GLN A 213 2.29 -28.13 0.78
C GLN A 213 2.99 -26.81 0.55
N THR A 214 2.66 -25.80 1.36
CA THR A 214 3.35 -24.51 1.35
C THR A 214 4.80 -24.68 1.80
N THR A 215 5.63 -23.70 1.47
CA THR A 215 7.03 -23.60 1.89
C THR A 215 7.22 -23.67 3.42
N TYR A 216 6.23 -23.17 4.18
CA TYR A 216 6.20 -23.25 5.64
C TYR A 216 6.17 -24.68 6.19
N PHE A 217 5.69 -25.66 5.43
CA PHE A 217 5.59 -27.06 5.86
C PHE A 217 6.93 -27.63 6.32
N SER A 218 8.02 -27.32 5.59
CA SER A 218 9.36 -27.77 5.94
C SER A 218 9.84 -27.21 7.29
N HIS A 219 9.54 -25.94 7.56
CA HIS A 219 9.83 -25.30 8.85
C HIS A 219 8.99 -25.88 9.98
N ALA A 220 7.70 -26.14 9.74
CA ALA A 220 6.83 -26.78 10.71
C ALA A 220 7.33 -28.19 11.07
N LEU A 221 7.76 -28.95 10.07
CA LEU A 221 8.31 -30.30 10.26
C LEU A 221 9.62 -30.27 11.05
N ALA A 222 10.53 -29.33 10.75
CA ALA A 222 11.78 -29.17 11.49
C ALA A 222 11.52 -28.80 12.96
N LYS A 223 10.56 -27.91 13.23
CA LYS A 223 10.13 -27.58 14.60
C LYS A 223 9.54 -28.79 15.33
N ALA A 224 8.68 -29.55 14.65
CA ALA A 224 8.06 -30.75 15.21
C ALA A 224 9.11 -31.83 15.55
N TYR A 225 10.13 -31.97 14.70
CA TYR A 225 11.23 -32.90 14.94
C TYR A 225 12.11 -32.49 16.13
N ALA A 226 12.36 -31.18 16.28
CA ALA A 226 13.17 -30.65 17.38
C ALA A 226 12.46 -30.76 18.74
N ASP A 227 11.12 -30.72 18.78
CA ASP A 227 10.32 -30.86 20.00
C ASP A 227 9.06 -31.72 19.77
N PRO A 228 9.21 -33.06 19.83
CA PRO A 228 8.10 -33.98 19.58
C PRO A 228 6.96 -33.88 20.60
N GLU A 229 7.25 -33.55 21.86
CA GLU A 229 6.24 -33.47 22.92
C GLU A 229 5.40 -32.19 22.79
N ALA A 230 6.02 -31.05 22.48
CA ALA A 230 5.28 -29.84 22.14
C ALA A 230 4.41 -30.04 20.89
N TYR A 231 4.91 -30.74 19.88
CA TYR A 231 4.14 -31.02 18.67
C TYR A 231 2.90 -31.89 18.95
N ARG A 232 3.02 -32.94 19.79
CA ARG A 232 1.90 -33.82 20.17
C ARG A 232 0.83 -33.12 20.98
N THR A 233 1.22 -32.14 21.80
CA THR A 233 0.32 -31.47 22.75
C THR A 233 -0.26 -30.15 22.21
N ALA A 234 0.38 -29.55 21.21
CA ALA A 234 -0.11 -28.34 20.57
C ALA A 234 -1.41 -28.63 19.78
N ARG A 235 -2.51 -28.00 20.18
CA ARG A 235 -3.68 -27.81 19.31
C ARG A 235 -3.31 -26.78 18.26
N TRP A 236 -2.74 -27.23 17.14
CA TRP A 236 -2.55 -26.36 15.99
C TRP A 236 -3.93 -26.01 15.44
N ALA A 237 -4.36 -24.77 15.64
CA ALA A 237 -5.50 -24.21 14.92
C ALA A 237 -5.07 -24.09 13.45
N GLY A 238 -5.68 -24.92 12.59
CA GLY A 238 -5.53 -24.82 11.15
C GLY A 238 -6.19 -23.57 10.58
#